data_AF-A0AAV9P5W9-F1
#
_entry.id   AF-A0AAV9P5W9-F1
#
_cell.length_a   1.000
_cell.length_b   1.000
_cell.length_c   1.000
_cell.angle_alpha   90.00
_cell.angle_beta   90.00
_cell.angle_gamma   90.00
#
_symmetry.space_group_name_H-M   'P 1'
#
loop_
_entity.id
_entity.type
_entity.pdbx_description
1 polymer ?
#
loop_
_entity_poly.entity_id
_entity_poly.type
_entity_poly.pdbx_seq_one_letter_code
_entity_poly.pdbx_strand_id
1 'polypeptide(L)'
;MVVNETRRRMLRQLNSRYIYGKYPLLHAIVFIIQLTMVTVLVRKFNGYYANRPVLTTMITNAVLGGIADTVAQTLTALRMRQRQKKLNPDYGKDDFFSIEISELDKKVPWPEDDFMTPASKRGPPPFDFERLTRFMAYGFMMAPVQHKWFGFLEHMLPIGGGKATSNALRRVAFDQLIFAPCGLACFFTFMTVAEGGGKRAVMRKFQDVYLPALKANFMVWPLVQMLNFRIIPIQFQIPFVSTIGIAWTAYLSMSNASDEPVVTSNDNSP
;
A
#
# COMPACT_ATOMS: atom_id res chain seq x y z
N MET A 1 8.58 -7.54 -29.24
CA MET A 1 8.24 -8.62 -28.30
C MET A 1 9.41 -9.06 -27.41
N VAL A 2 10.65 -9.16 -27.93
CA VAL A 2 11.84 -9.63 -27.18
C VAL A 2 12.21 -8.80 -25.93
N VAL A 3 12.11 -7.46 -25.98
CA VAL A 3 12.44 -6.57 -24.84
C VAL A 3 11.55 -6.82 -23.61
N ASN A 4 10.27 -7.17 -23.84
CA ASN A 4 9.33 -7.47 -22.77
C ASN A 4 9.68 -8.81 -22.10
N GLU A 5 10.18 -9.78 -22.88
CA GLU A 5 10.60 -11.08 -22.37
C GLU A 5 11.85 -10.97 -21.49
N THR A 6 12.87 -10.25 -21.93
CA THR A 6 14.10 -10.02 -21.15
C THR A 6 13.79 -9.29 -19.83
N ARG A 7 12.96 -8.25 -19.87
CA ARG A 7 12.52 -7.53 -18.67
C ARG A 7 11.74 -8.44 -17.71
N ARG A 8 10.80 -9.24 -18.22
CA ARG A 8 10.04 -10.21 -17.41
C ARG A 8 10.93 -11.29 -16.79
N ARG A 9 11.96 -11.73 -17.51
CA ARG A 9 12.95 -12.70 -16.98
C ARG A 9 13.79 -12.07 -15.87
N MET A 10 14.30 -10.86 -16.07
CA MET A 10 15.06 -10.13 -15.05
C MET A 10 14.22 -9.84 -13.79
N LEU A 11 12.98 -9.38 -13.94
CA LEU A 11 12.08 -9.14 -12.81
C LEU A 11 11.77 -10.43 -12.03
N ARG A 12 11.59 -11.56 -12.74
CA ARG A 12 11.44 -12.87 -12.09
C ARG A 12 12.69 -13.28 -11.32
N GLN A 13 13.88 -13.11 -11.90
CA GLN A 13 15.15 -13.40 -11.23
C GLN A 13 15.36 -12.52 -9.98
N LEU A 14 14.97 -11.25 -10.02
CA LEU A 14 15.04 -10.37 -8.85
C LEU A 14 13.99 -10.73 -7.79
N ASN A 15 12.83 -11.22 -8.19
CA ASN A 15 11.76 -11.63 -7.28
C ASN A 15 12.00 -13.00 -6.62
N SER A 16 12.76 -13.88 -7.28
CA SER A 16 13.16 -15.18 -6.71
C SER A 16 14.31 -15.06 -5.72
N ARG A 17 15.06 -13.94 -5.72
CA ARG A 17 16.16 -13.70 -4.79
C ARG A 17 15.65 -13.15 -3.46
N TYR A 18 16.17 -13.70 -2.36
CA TYR A 18 15.84 -13.28 -0.99
C TYR A 18 17.08 -12.85 -0.23
N ILE A 19 17.02 -11.68 0.40
CA ILE A 19 18.04 -11.19 1.33
C ILE A 19 17.83 -11.90 2.67
N TYR A 20 18.88 -12.57 3.16
CA TYR A 20 18.87 -13.40 4.38
C TYR A 20 17.74 -14.44 4.44
N GLY A 21 17.28 -14.94 3.28
CA GLY A 21 16.20 -15.92 3.18
C GLY A 21 14.83 -15.42 3.70
N LYS A 22 14.70 -14.11 3.96
CA LYS A 22 13.49 -13.48 4.51
C LYS A 22 12.89 -12.44 3.57
N TYR A 23 13.68 -11.48 3.08
CA TYR A 23 13.14 -10.32 2.35
C TYR A 23 13.32 -10.47 0.83
N PRO A 24 12.26 -10.34 0.00
CA PRO A 24 12.43 -10.36 -1.45
C PRO A 24 13.34 -9.22 -1.93
N LEU A 25 14.35 -9.54 -2.74
CA LEU A 25 15.36 -8.59 -3.21
C LEU A 25 14.73 -7.46 -4.04
N LEU A 26 13.79 -7.78 -4.92
CA LEU A 26 13.09 -6.78 -5.74
C LEU A 26 12.35 -5.75 -4.89
N HIS A 27 11.66 -6.20 -3.84
CA HIS A 27 10.96 -5.32 -2.91
C HIS A 27 11.93 -4.38 -2.19
N ALA A 28 13.08 -4.91 -1.74
CA ALA A 28 14.12 -4.12 -1.08
C ALA A 28 14.73 -3.07 -2.01
N ILE A 29 15.01 -3.41 -3.27
CA ILE A 29 15.52 -2.45 -4.27
C ILE A 29 14.53 -1.32 -4.49
N VAL A 30 13.25 -1.65 -4.72
CA VAL A 30 12.19 -0.64 -4.92
C VAL A 30 12.07 0.27 -3.69
N PHE A 31 12.11 -0.31 -2.49
CA PHE A 31 12.04 0.42 -1.23
C PHE A 31 13.22 1.38 -1.05
N ILE A 32 14.46 0.96 -1.36
CA ILE A 32 15.65 1.82 -1.29
C ILE A 32 15.55 3.01 -2.27
N ILE A 33 15.05 2.78 -3.49
CA ILE A 33 14.81 3.85 -4.47
C ILE A 33 13.81 4.87 -3.90
N GLN A 34 12.70 4.39 -3.32
CA GLN A 34 11.69 5.26 -2.71
C GLN A 34 12.22 6.03 -1.49
N LEU A 35 13.02 5.39 -0.64
CA LEU A 35 13.68 6.07 0.49
C LEU A 35 14.62 7.19 0.02
N THR A 36 15.32 6.97 -1.09
CA THR A 36 16.16 8.00 -1.71
C THR A 36 15.31 9.18 -2.19
N MET A 37 14.18 8.91 -2.86
CA MET A 37 13.22 9.94 -3.28
C MET A 37 12.67 10.74 -2.08
N VAL A 38 12.27 10.07 -1.00
CA VAL A 38 11.80 10.73 0.23
C VAL A 38 12.90 11.59 0.84
N THR A 39 14.13 11.09 0.91
CA THR A 39 15.26 11.86 1.46
C THR A 39 15.48 13.17 0.69
N VAL A 40 15.41 13.11 -0.65
CA VAL A 40 15.51 14.31 -1.50
C VAL A 40 14.33 15.26 -1.26
N LEU A 41 13.11 14.71 -1.20
CA LEU A 41 11.90 15.51 -0.95
C LEU A 41 11.97 16.22 0.40
N VAL A 42 12.30 15.52 1.48
CA VAL A 42 12.41 16.10 2.84
C VAL A 42 13.43 17.25 2.86
N ARG A 43 14.61 17.06 2.25
CA ARG A 43 15.67 18.08 2.23
C ARG A 43 15.26 19.35 1.50
N LYS A 44 14.44 19.25 0.46
CA LYS A 44 14.03 20.38 -0.38
C LYS A 44 12.57 20.78 -0.18
N PHE A 45 11.84 20.16 0.75
CA PHE A 45 10.40 20.28 0.87
C PHE A 45 9.96 21.72 1.05
N ASN A 46 10.54 22.43 2.03
CA ASN A 46 10.17 23.81 2.32
C ASN A 46 10.39 24.73 1.11
N GLY A 47 11.50 24.56 0.39
CA GLY A 47 11.81 25.35 -0.81
C GLY A 47 10.84 25.07 -1.97
N TYR A 48 10.50 23.79 -2.21
CA TYR A 48 9.52 23.45 -3.24
C TYR A 48 8.10 23.88 -2.85
N TYR A 49 7.72 23.70 -1.59
CA TYR A 49 6.42 24.06 -1.07
C TYR A 49 6.18 25.57 -1.14
N ALA A 50 7.17 26.39 -0.79
CA ALA A 50 7.07 27.84 -0.88
C ALA A 50 6.78 28.35 -2.31
N ASN A 51 7.36 27.69 -3.32
CA ASN A 51 7.18 28.07 -4.72
C ASN A 51 5.93 27.45 -5.37
N ARG A 52 5.65 26.18 -5.06
CA ARG A 52 4.56 25.39 -5.65
C ARG A 52 3.96 24.45 -4.60
N PRO A 53 3.09 24.94 -3.69
CA PRO A 53 2.62 24.17 -2.54
C PRO A 53 1.81 22.94 -2.96
N VAL A 54 0.88 23.11 -3.91
CA VAL A 54 0.02 22.01 -4.39
C VAL A 54 0.84 20.94 -5.13
N LEU A 55 1.71 21.34 -6.06
CA LEU A 55 2.50 20.35 -6.81
C LEU A 55 3.46 19.59 -5.89
N THR A 56 4.04 20.26 -4.91
CA THR A 56 4.95 19.64 -3.94
C THR A 56 4.23 18.60 -3.10
N THR A 57 3.02 18.89 -2.63
CA THR A 57 2.22 17.92 -1.88
C THR A 57 1.75 16.76 -2.75
N MET A 58 1.41 17.01 -4.02
CA MET A 58 1.07 15.95 -4.98
C MET A 58 2.21 14.95 -5.18
N ILE A 59 3.42 15.44 -5.47
CA ILE A 59 4.60 14.59 -5.67
C ILE A 59 4.95 13.85 -4.37
N THR A 60 4.92 14.56 -3.24
CA THR A 60 5.21 13.96 -1.93
C THR A 60 4.22 12.85 -1.60
N ASN A 61 2.93 13.07 -1.84
CA ASN A 61 1.90 12.08 -1.57
C ASN A 61 1.96 10.89 -2.51
N ALA A 62 2.36 11.11 -3.78
CA ALA A 62 2.62 10.02 -4.72
C ALA A 62 3.74 9.10 -4.22
N VAL A 63 4.86 9.67 -3.79
CA VAL A 63 6.01 8.88 -3.27
C VAL A 63 5.64 8.16 -1.97
N LEU A 64 4.95 8.82 -1.03
CA LEU A 64 4.49 8.18 0.21
C LEU A 64 3.45 7.08 -0.05
N GLY A 65 2.56 7.27 -1.01
CA GLY A 65 1.63 6.23 -1.46
C GLY A 65 2.34 5.01 -2.06
N GLY A 66 3.41 5.24 -2.83
CA GLY A 66 4.25 4.16 -3.36
C GLY A 66 4.96 3.36 -2.26
N ILE A 67 5.44 4.04 -1.21
CA ILE A 67 6.03 3.39 -0.03
C ILE A 67 4.99 2.57 0.72
N ALA A 68 3.80 3.14 0.96
CA ALA A 68 2.69 2.46 1.62
C ALA A 68 2.38 1.12 0.93
N ASP A 69 2.30 1.14 -0.40
CA ASP A 69 2.05 -0.06 -1.18
C ASP A 69 3.22 -1.05 -1.17
N THR A 70 4.46 -0.56 -1.30
CA THR A 70 5.67 -1.41 -1.26
C THR A 70 5.80 -2.14 0.07
N VAL A 71 5.50 -1.46 1.19
CA VAL A 71 5.44 -2.06 2.52
C VAL A 71 4.34 -3.12 2.59
N ALA A 72 3.14 -2.82 2.10
CA ALA A 72 2.03 -3.78 2.06
C ALA A 72 2.36 -5.03 1.25
N GLN A 73 2.90 -4.87 0.03
CA GLN A 73 3.33 -5.99 -0.81
C GLN A 73 4.42 -6.83 -0.15
N THR A 74 5.39 -6.18 0.50
CA THR A 74 6.46 -6.87 1.25
C THR A 74 5.91 -7.68 2.41
N LEU A 75 4.95 -7.11 3.15
CA LEU A 75 4.32 -7.79 4.28
C LEU A 75 3.51 -9.01 3.82
N THR A 76 2.79 -8.90 2.70
CA THR A 76 2.09 -10.02 2.07
C THR A 76 3.07 -11.13 1.65
N ALA A 77 4.17 -10.78 0.97
CA ALA A 77 5.19 -11.76 0.58
C ALA A 77 5.82 -12.48 1.79
N LEU A 78 6.14 -11.74 2.85
CA LEU A 78 6.68 -12.30 4.09
C LEU A 78 5.71 -13.27 4.76
N ARG A 79 4.44 -12.89 4.85
CA ARG A 79 3.38 -13.73 5.46
C ARG A 79 3.13 -15.00 4.67
N MET A 80 3.04 -14.91 3.35
CA MET A 80 2.84 -16.08 2.50
C MET A 80 4.04 -17.03 2.63
N ARG A 81 5.28 -16.53 2.62
CA ARG A 81 6.48 -17.35 2.87
C ARG A 81 6.46 -18.00 4.26
N GLN A 82 6.05 -17.28 5.31
CA GLN A 82 5.90 -17.84 6.66
C GLN A 82 4.82 -18.93 6.71
N ARG A 83 3.68 -18.72 6.06
CA ARG A 83 2.61 -19.71 5.94
C ARG A 83 3.09 -20.97 5.21
N GLN A 84 3.88 -20.81 4.14
CA GLN A 84 4.47 -21.94 3.42
C GLN A 84 5.49 -22.70 4.26
N LYS A 85 6.37 -22.02 5.01
CA LYS A 85 7.28 -22.69 5.94
C LYS A 85 6.56 -23.50 7.03
N LYS A 86 5.37 -23.05 7.45
CA LYS A 86 4.52 -23.83 8.36
C LYS A 86 3.92 -25.07 7.71
N LEU A 87 3.53 -24.98 6.43
CA LEU A 87 2.94 -26.08 5.67
C LEU A 87 3.98 -27.09 5.17
N ASN A 88 5.19 -26.63 4.86
CA ASN A 88 6.31 -27.42 4.39
C ASN A 88 7.61 -26.92 5.07
N PRO A 89 8.08 -27.57 6.14
CA PRO A 89 9.28 -27.17 6.89
C PRO A 89 10.58 -27.16 6.07
N ASP A 90 10.63 -27.88 4.95
CA ASP A 90 11.77 -27.92 4.04
C ASP A 90 11.74 -26.78 2.99
N TYR A 91 10.65 -26.00 2.96
CA TYR A 91 10.50 -24.88 2.03
C TYR A 91 11.59 -23.81 2.21
N GLY A 92 12.43 -23.66 1.19
CA GLY A 92 13.50 -22.67 1.13
C GLY A 92 14.77 -23.06 1.91
N LYS A 93 14.95 -24.34 2.29
CA LYS A 93 16.24 -24.85 2.79
C LYS A 93 17.28 -24.99 1.67
N ASP A 94 16.82 -25.32 0.46
CA ASP A 94 17.67 -25.49 -0.72
C ASP A 94 18.02 -24.15 -1.40
N ASP A 95 17.37 -23.04 -1.02
CA ASP A 95 17.61 -21.69 -1.54
C ASP A 95 19.02 -21.15 -1.24
N PHE A 96 19.72 -21.72 -0.22
CA PHE A 96 21.08 -21.28 0.15
C PHE A 96 22.17 -22.02 -0.65
N PHE A 97 21.89 -23.22 -1.17
CA PHE A 97 22.83 -24.03 -1.96
C PHE A 97 22.47 -24.14 -3.44
N SER A 98 21.23 -23.81 -3.85
CA SER A 98 20.84 -23.64 -5.26
C SER A 98 21.35 -22.34 -5.90
N ILE A 99 22.20 -21.60 -5.17
CA ILE A 99 22.77 -20.29 -5.54
C ILE A 99 23.76 -20.39 -6.73
N GLU A 100 24.24 -21.58 -7.11
CA GLU A 100 25.23 -21.76 -8.19
C GLU A 100 24.85 -22.71 -9.34
N ILE A 101 23.68 -23.39 -9.32
CA ILE A 101 23.30 -24.33 -10.42
C ILE A 101 21.87 -24.05 -10.92
N SER A 102 21.61 -22.80 -11.32
CA SER A 102 20.50 -22.49 -12.23
C SER A 102 20.99 -21.77 -13.50
N GLU A 103 22.28 -21.87 -13.78
CA GLU A 103 22.89 -21.45 -15.07
C GLU A 103 22.86 -22.52 -16.15
N LEU A 104 22.37 -23.74 -15.89
CA LEU A 104 22.10 -24.71 -16.95
C LEU A 104 20.61 -24.99 -17.12
N ASP A 105 20.19 -24.64 -18.34
CA ASP A 105 19.05 -25.13 -19.10
C ASP A 105 17.71 -24.38 -18.99
N LYS A 106 17.60 -23.40 -19.91
CA LYS A 106 16.59 -23.42 -20.98
C LYS A 106 15.51 -24.49 -20.79
N LYS A 107 14.27 -24.03 -20.56
CA LYS A 107 12.98 -24.78 -20.49
C LYS A 107 12.41 -24.87 -19.07
N VAL A 108 12.11 -23.71 -18.47
CA VAL A 108 10.93 -23.63 -17.62
C VAL A 108 9.79 -23.24 -18.56
N PRO A 109 8.88 -24.17 -18.93
CA PRO A 109 7.66 -23.80 -19.62
C PRO A 109 6.95 -22.71 -18.80
N TRP A 110 6.28 -21.78 -19.48
CA TRP A 110 5.39 -20.86 -18.79
C TRP A 110 4.47 -21.68 -17.87
N PRO A 111 4.25 -21.29 -16.60
CA PRO A 111 3.26 -21.97 -15.80
C PRO A 111 1.93 -21.79 -16.54
N GLU A 112 1.41 -22.86 -17.10
CA GLU A 112 0.01 -22.92 -17.51
C GLU A 112 -0.78 -22.79 -16.21
N ASP A 113 -1.49 -21.66 -16.10
CA ASP A 113 -2.47 -21.30 -15.09
C ASP A 113 -2.16 -21.68 -13.63
N ASP A 114 -1.89 -20.64 -12.84
CA ASP A 114 -1.67 -20.63 -11.39
C ASP A 114 -2.74 -21.46 -10.62
N PHE A 115 -3.94 -21.65 -11.19
CA PHE A 115 -5.04 -22.43 -10.61
C PHE A 115 -4.73 -23.91 -10.35
N MET A 116 -3.83 -24.56 -11.09
CA MET A 116 -3.53 -26.00 -10.92
C MET A 116 -2.42 -26.31 -9.90
N THR A 117 -1.65 -25.31 -9.48
CA THR A 117 -0.63 -25.53 -8.44
C THR A 117 -1.25 -25.53 -7.05
N PRO A 118 -0.98 -26.54 -6.21
CA PRO A 118 -1.45 -26.55 -4.82
C PRO A 118 -0.94 -25.31 -4.07
N ALA A 119 -1.76 -24.74 -3.17
CA ALA A 119 -1.38 -23.58 -2.37
C ALA A 119 -0.08 -23.78 -1.55
N SER A 120 0.28 -25.04 -1.24
CA SER A 120 1.54 -25.42 -0.61
C SER A 120 2.79 -25.23 -1.50
N LYS A 121 2.61 -25.19 -2.83
CA LYS A 121 3.68 -25.06 -3.84
C LYS A 121 3.71 -23.70 -4.55
N ARG A 122 2.69 -22.86 -4.41
CA ARG A 122 2.66 -21.50 -5.00
C ARG A 122 3.63 -20.57 -4.30
N GLY A 123 4.69 -20.12 -4.98
CA GLY A 123 5.62 -19.12 -4.44
C GLY A 123 4.91 -17.82 -4.05
N PRO A 124 5.53 -16.98 -3.19
CA PRO A 124 5.00 -15.66 -2.87
C PRO A 124 4.78 -14.83 -4.14
N PRO A 125 3.72 -14.01 -4.18
CA PRO A 125 3.33 -13.29 -5.39
C PRO A 125 4.45 -12.33 -5.81
N PRO A 126 4.65 -12.15 -7.13
CA PRO A 126 5.62 -11.20 -7.63
C PRO A 126 5.25 -9.77 -7.28
N PHE A 127 6.27 -8.90 -7.19
CA PHE A 127 6.05 -7.47 -7.00
C PHE A 127 5.16 -6.89 -8.10
N ASP A 128 4.04 -6.32 -7.70
CA ASP A 128 3.02 -5.74 -8.58
C ASP A 128 3.31 -4.25 -8.79
N PHE A 129 3.98 -3.96 -9.91
CA PHE A 129 4.26 -2.59 -10.34
C PHE A 129 3.01 -1.83 -10.73
N GLU A 130 1.97 -2.52 -11.21
CA GLU A 130 0.74 -1.85 -11.62
C GLU A 130 0.00 -1.35 -10.38
N ARG A 131 -0.12 -2.20 -9.34
CA ARG A 131 -0.64 -1.80 -8.03
C ARG A 131 0.17 -0.64 -7.43
N LEU A 132 1.50 -0.68 -7.49
CA LEU A 132 2.35 0.42 -7.07
C LEU A 132 1.97 1.73 -7.78
N THR A 133 1.85 1.71 -9.12
CA THR A 133 1.49 2.91 -9.89
C THR A 133 0.10 3.43 -9.56
N ARG A 134 -0.87 2.56 -9.28
CA ARG A 134 -2.23 2.96 -8.84
C ARG A 134 -2.19 3.71 -7.51
N PHE A 135 -1.44 3.20 -6.53
CA PHE A 135 -1.30 3.89 -5.23
C PHE A 135 -0.61 5.25 -5.36
N MET A 136 0.45 5.33 -6.17
CA MET A 136 1.14 6.59 -6.45
C MET A 136 0.20 7.59 -7.17
N ALA A 137 -0.56 7.12 -8.16
CA ALA A 137 -1.52 7.94 -8.90
C ALA A 137 -2.64 8.45 -8.00
N TYR A 138 -3.23 7.58 -7.17
CA TYR A 138 -4.25 7.98 -6.19
C TYR A 138 -3.72 9.06 -5.25
N GLY A 139 -2.52 8.88 -4.68
CA GLY A 139 -1.87 9.88 -3.82
C GLY A 139 -1.67 11.21 -4.55
N PHE A 140 -1.18 11.18 -5.79
CA PHE A 140 -1.00 12.37 -6.61
C PHE A 140 -2.32 13.13 -6.85
N MET A 141 -3.40 12.41 -7.19
CA MET A 141 -4.71 13.01 -7.50
C MET A 141 -5.48 13.50 -6.27
N MET A 142 -5.31 12.84 -5.12
CA MET A 142 -6.01 13.21 -3.89
C MET A 142 -5.37 14.38 -3.14
N ALA A 143 -4.07 14.61 -3.33
CA ALA A 143 -3.36 15.66 -2.62
C ALA A 143 -3.95 17.08 -2.80
N PRO A 144 -4.39 17.53 -4.00
CA PRO A 144 -5.04 18.83 -4.16
C PRO A 144 -6.38 18.92 -3.44
N VAL A 145 -7.15 17.83 -3.42
CA VAL A 145 -8.43 17.75 -2.71
C VAL A 145 -8.20 17.87 -1.21
N GLN A 146 -7.24 17.13 -0.66
CA GLN A 146 -6.82 17.23 0.74
C GLN A 146 -6.30 18.63 1.09
N HIS A 147 -5.50 19.24 0.21
CA HIS A 147 -4.96 20.58 0.41
C HIS A 147 -6.07 21.64 0.49
N LYS A 148 -7.06 21.57 -0.40
CA LYS A 148 -8.24 22.44 -0.35
C LYS A 148 -9.09 22.19 0.88
N TRP A 149 -9.29 20.92 1.26
CA TRP A 149 -10.08 20.55 2.43
C TRP A 149 -9.46 21.04 3.74
N PHE A 150 -8.15 20.84 3.93
CA PHE A 150 -7.45 21.31 5.14
C PHE A 150 -7.41 22.84 5.21
N GLY A 151 -7.19 23.52 4.08
CA GLY A 151 -7.30 24.98 4.03
C GLY A 151 -8.71 25.50 4.35
N PHE A 152 -9.75 24.82 3.87
CA PHE A 152 -11.14 25.14 4.20
C PHE A 152 -11.43 24.97 5.70
N LEU A 153 -11.04 23.83 6.29
CA LEU A 153 -11.19 23.59 7.73
C LEU A 153 -10.39 24.60 8.56
N GLU A 154 -9.23 25.03 8.06
CA GLU A 154 -8.42 26.04 8.72
C GLU A 154 -9.12 27.40 8.76
N HIS A 155 -9.66 27.83 7.63
CA HIS A 155 -10.35 29.10 7.49
C HIS A 155 -11.68 29.13 8.26
N MET A 156 -12.45 28.04 8.23
CA MET A 156 -13.75 27.94 8.92
C MET A 156 -13.61 27.84 10.44
N LEU A 157 -12.56 27.19 10.93
CA LEU A 157 -12.37 26.88 12.36
C LEU A 157 -10.97 27.29 12.83
N PRO A 158 -10.57 28.56 12.77
CA PRO A 158 -9.21 29.00 13.10
C PRO A 158 -8.82 28.61 14.52
N ILE A 159 -7.62 28.02 14.68
CA ILE A 159 -7.10 27.61 15.99
C ILE A 159 -6.33 28.81 16.56
N GLY A 160 -7.05 29.70 17.24
CA GLY A 160 -6.49 30.87 17.92
C GLY A 160 -7.24 31.18 19.22
N GLY A 161 -6.50 31.61 20.25
CA GLY A 161 -7.06 31.97 21.57
C GLY A 161 -7.63 30.80 22.37
N GLY A 162 -8.43 31.10 23.41
CA GLY A 162 -8.96 30.13 24.38
C GLY A 162 -9.92 29.06 23.83
N LYS A 163 -10.22 29.04 22.51
CA LYS A 163 -11.10 28.07 21.84
C LYS A 163 -10.35 27.03 20.99
N ALA A 164 -9.01 26.99 21.08
CA ALA A 164 -8.16 26.13 20.26
C ALA A 164 -8.57 24.64 20.27
N THR A 165 -8.83 24.06 21.45
CA THR A 165 -9.21 22.64 21.59
C THR A 165 -10.60 22.36 21.02
N SER A 166 -11.56 23.26 21.23
CA SER A 166 -12.92 23.11 20.68
C SER A 166 -12.92 23.16 19.15
N ASN A 167 -12.16 24.09 18.57
CA ASN A 167 -12.04 24.22 17.12
C ASN A 167 -11.31 23.02 16.51
N ALA A 168 -10.26 22.50 17.15
CA ALA A 168 -9.60 21.27 16.72
C ALA A 168 -10.57 20.07 16.74
N LEU A 169 -11.36 19.90 17.80
CA LEU A 169 -12.36 18.83 17.88
C LEU A 169 -13.43 18.95 16.78
N ARG A 170 -13.89 20.17 16.48
CA ARG A 170 -14.82 20.41 15.37
C ARG A 170 -14.19 20.06 14.03
N ARG A 171 -12.93 20.44 13.77
CA ARG A 171 -12.22 20.07 12.54
C ARG A 171 -12.13 18.55 12.39
N VAL A 172 -11.80 17.84 13.46
CA VAL A 172 -11.79 16.37 13.48
C VAL A 172 -13.18 15.83 13.19
N ALA A 173 -14.23 16.36 13.81
CA ALA A 173 -15.60 15.90 13.54
C ALA A 173 -16.01 16.08 12.08
N PHE A 174 -15.73 17.24 11.46
CA PHE A 174 -15.99 17.46 10.04
C PHE A 174 -15.17 16.52 9.14
N ASP A 175 -13.89 16.33 9.46
CA ASP A 175 -13.03 15.41 8.72
C ASP A 175 -13.55 13.97 8.80
N GLN A 176 -13.92 13.50 9.98
CA GLN A 176 -14.37 12.13 10.19
C GLN A 176 -15.79 11.88 9.66
N LEU A 177 -16.71 12.84 9.75
CA LEU A 177 -18.09 12.63 9.30
C LEU A 177 -18.28 12.86 7.80
N ILE A 178 -17.43 13.66 7.16
CA ILE A 178 -17.58 14.02 5.74
C ILE A 178 -16.42 13.46 4.92
N PHE A 179 -15.19 13.83 5.27
CA PHE A 179 -14.03 13.54 4.44
C PHE A 179 -13.63 12.07 4.50
N ALA A 180 -13.62 11.45 5.68
CA ALA A 180 -13.20 10.06 5.85
C ALA A 180 -14.12 9.05 5.11
N PRO A 181 -15.46 9.12 5.21
CA PRO A 181 -16.35 8.19 4.50
C PRO A 181 -16.24 8.38 2.98
N CYS A 182 -16.29 9.64 2.50
CA CYS A 182 -16.16 9.94 1.08
C CYS A 182 -14.77 9.55 0.54
N GLY A 183 -13.70 9.88 1.26
CA GLY A 183 -12.33 9.56 0.88
C GLY A 183 -12.08 8.06 0.80
N LEU A 184 -12.55 7.29 1.78
CA LEU A 184 -12.42 5.84 1.80
C LEU A 184 -13.26 5.18 0.68
N ALA A 185 -14.46 5.70 0.43
CA ALA A 185 -15.30 5.27 -0.69
C ALA A 185 -14.61 5.54 -2.05
N CYS A 186 -14.03 6.74 -2.22
CA CYS A 186 -13.25 7.09 -3.40
C CYS A 186 -12.02 6.21 -3.57
N PHE A 187 -11.30 5.89 -2.48
CA PHE A 187 -10.16 4.98 -2.51
C PHE A 187 -10.54 3.59 -3.02
N PHE A 188 -11.54 2.95 -2.41
CA PHE A 188 -11.95 1.60 -2.82
C PHE A 188 -12.50 1.59 -4.25
N THR A 189 -13.25 2.61 -4.65
CA THR A 189 -13.75 2.75 -6.01
C THR A 189 -12.60 2.88 -7.00
N PHE A 190 -11.67 3.80 -6.75
CA PHE A 190 -10.52 4.04 -7.62
C PHE A 190 -9.67 2.77 -7.78
N MET A 191 -9.31 2.14 -6.65
CA MET A 191 -8.49 0.93 -6.67
C MET A 191 -9.16 -0.20 -7.45
N THR A 192 -10.46 -0.43 -7.22
CA THR A 192 -11.20 -1.51 -7.89
C THR A 192 -11.35 -1.26 -9.39
N VAL A 193 -11.66 -0.02 -9.79
CA VAL A 193 -11.79 0.33 -11.22
C VAL A 193 -10.43 0.26 -11.91
N ALA A 194 -9.36 0.73 -11.26
CA ALA A 194 -8.00 0.66 -11.80
C ALA A 194 -7.44 -0.77 -11.87
N GLU A 195 -7.94 -1.69 -11.04
CA GLU A 195 -7.71 -3.14 -11.12
C GLU A 195 -8.50 -3.81 -12.27
N GLY A 196 -9.30 -3.05 -13.04
CA GLY A 196 -10.17 -3.56 -14.10
C GLY A 196 -11.52 -4.09 -13.61
N GLY A 197 -11.83 -3.90 -12.32
CA GLY A 197 -13.09 -4.30 -11.72
C GLY A 197 -14.28 -3.44 -12.17
N GLY A 198 -15.37 -4.10 -12.55
CA GLY A 198 -16.62 -3.42 -12.91
C GLY A 198 -17.49 -3.02 -11.70
N LYS A 199 -18.66 -2.42 -11.98
CA LYS A 199 -19.62 -1.96 -10.94
C LYS A 199 -19.96 -3.02 -9.89
N ARG A 200 -20.09 -4.29 -10.30
CA ARG A 200 -20.38 -5.42 -9.40
C ARG A 200 -19.23 -5.71 -8.41
N ALA A 201 -17.98 -5.52 -8.84
CA ALA A 201 -16.82 -5.70 -7.96
C ALA A 201 -16.72 -4.56 -6.94
N VAL A 202 -16.99 -3.32 -7.37
CA VAL A 202 -17.07 -2.16 -6.48
C VAL A 202 -18.15 -2.38 -5.43
N MET A 203 -19.37 -2.76 -5.83
CA MET A 203 -20.48 -2.97 -4.89
C MET A 203 -20.15 -4.03 -3.84
N ARG A 204 -19.54 -5.16 -4.26
CA ARG A 204 -19.08 -6.20 -3.33
C ARG A 204 -18.05 -5.66 -2.34
N LYS A 205 -17.04 -4.93 -2.80
CA LYS A 205 -16.02 -4.32 -1.93
C LYS A 205 -16.64 -3.34 -0.92
N PHE A 206 -17.72 -2.65 -1.30
CA PHE A 206 -18.48 -1.78 -0.39
C PHE A 206 -19.28 -2.56 0.66
N GLN A 207 -19.82 -3.72 0.32
CA GLN A 207 -20.58 -4.55 1.26
C GLN A 207 -19.63 -5.28 2.23
N ASP A 208 -18.55 -5.83 1.71
CA ASP A 208 -17.71 -6.78 2.44
C ASP A 208 -16.58 -6.07 3.20
N VAL A 209 -15.98 -5.03 2.62
CA VAL A 209 -14.73 -4.43 3.14
C VAL A 209 -14.91 -3.00 3.66
N TYR A 210 -15.77 -2.20 3.01
CA TYR A 210 -15.89 -0.78 3.36
C TYR A 210 -16.41 -0.54 4.77
N LEU A 211 -17.46 -1.25 5.21
CA LEU A 211 -18.01 -1.05 6.56
C LEU A 211 -17.02 -1.45 7.68
N PRO A 212 -16.36 -2.62 7.63
CA PRO A 212 -15.28 -2.94 8.57
C PRO A 212 -14.14 -1.92 8.53
N ALA A 213 -13.70 -1.52 7.33
CA ALA A 213 -12.63 -0.53 7.17
C ALA A 213 -13.02 0.84 7.74
N LEU A 214 -14.28 1.27 7.56
CA LEU A 214 -14.79 2.53 8.08
C LEU A 214 -14.87 2.52 9.61
N LYS A 215 -15.31 1.40 10.21
CA LYS A 215 -15.29 1.23 11.67
C LYS A 215 -13.88 1.32 12.24
N ALA A 216 -12.92 0.62 11.62
CA ALA A 216 -11.51 0.70 12.01
C ALA A 216 -10.95 2.12 11.78
N ASN A 217 -11.41 2.81 10.74
CA ASN A 217 -11.01 4.18 10.46
C ASN A 217 -11.39 5.11 11.62
N PHE A 218 -12.63 5.03 12.09
CA PHE A 218 -13.13 5.80 13.23
C PHE A 218 -12.45 5.50 14.56
N MET A 219 -11.78 4.36 14.71
CA MET A 219 -11.04 4.04 15.94
C MET A 219 -9.65 4.69 15.95
N VAL A 220 -9.03 4.86 14.78
CA VAL A 220 -7.63 5.28 14.68
C VAL A 220 -7.50 6.74 14.28
N TRP A 221 -8.24 7.16 13.25
CA TRP A 221 -8.02 8.45 12.60
C TRP A 221 -8.47 9.67 13.39
N PRO A 222 -9.49 9.64 14.28
CA PRO A 222 -9.81 10.83 15.07
C PRO A 222 -8.66 11.30 15.96
N LEU A 223 -7.93 10.36 16.57
CA LEU A 223 -6.75 10.68 17.40
C LEU A 223 -5.61 11.23 16.55
N VAL A 224 -5.37 10.60 15.39
CA VAL A 224 -4.37 11.05 14.42
C VAL A 224 -4.67 12.46 13.92
N GLN A 225 -5.93 12.75 13.57
CA GLN A 225 -6.33 14.05 13.05
C GLN A 225 -6.36 15.12 14.14
N MET A 226 -6.67 14.76 15.38
CA MET A 226 -6.54 15.66 16.52
C MET A 226 -5.08 16.13 16.67
N LEU A 227 -4.14 15.19 16.62
CA LEU A 227 -2.72 15.49 16.68
C LEU A 227 -2.28 16.34 15.48
N ASN A 228 -2.75 15.97 14.28
CA ASN A 228 -2.46 16.67 13.03
C ASN A 228 -2.87 18.14 13.08
N PHE A 229 -4.14 18.43 13.37
CA PHE A 229 -4.64 19.81 13.37
C PHE A 229 -4.14 20.65 14.54
N ARG A 230 -3.73 20.03 15.66
CA ARG A 230 -3.30 20.75 16.85
C ARG A 230 -1.81 21.08 16.88
N ILE A 231 -0.98 20.18 16.37
CA ILE A 231 0.48 20.25 16.51
C ILE A 231 1.18 20.48 15.18
N ILE A 232 0.66 19.91 14.08
CA ILE A 232 1.37 19.90 12.80
C ILE A 232 1.06 21.18 12.00
N PRO A 233 2.10 21.94 11.58
CA PRO A 233 1.91 23.10 10.69
C PRO A 233 1.25 22.69 9.37
N ILE A 234 0.43 23.56 8.78
CA ILE A 234 -0.38 23.23 7.58
C ILE A 234 0.42 22.60 6.43
N GLN A 235 1.65 23.07 6.20
CA GLN A 235 2.54 22.54 5.16
C GLN A 235 2.90 21.06 5.35
N PHE A 236 2.90 20.56 6.58
CA PHE A 236 3.26 19.18 6.93
C PHE A 236 2.07 18.27 7.23
N GLN A 237 0.84 18.81 7.29
CA GLN A 237 -0.34 18.02 7.67
C GLN A 237 -0.62 16.88 6.70
N ILE A 238 -0.47 17.11 5.39
CA ILE A 238 -0.65 16.06 4.37
C ILE A 238 0.49 15.02 4.46
N PRO A 239 1.78 15.38 4.41
CA PRO A 239 2.87 14.43 4.62
C PRO A 239 2.75 13.60 5.90
N PHE A 240 2.31 14.22 7.01
CA PHE A 240 2.10 13.54 8.29
C PHE A 240 1.03 12.45 8.19
N VAL A 241 -0.16 12.81 7.69
CA VAL A 241 -1.27 11.87 7.46
C VAL A 241 -0.84 10.73 6.54
N SER A 242 -0.12 11.03 5.46
CA SER A 242 0.34 10.02 4.50
C SER A 242 1.40 9.08 5.08
N THR A 243 2.23 9.56 6.02
CA THR A 243 3.20 8.73 6.73
C THR A 243 2.49 7.70 7.62
N ILE A 244 1.47 8.12 8.37
CA ILE A 244 0.62 7.19 9.14
C ILE A 244 -0.19 6.29 8.20
N GLY A 245 -0.55 6.81 7.03
CA GLY A 245 -1.17 6.09 5.92
C GLY A 245 -0.40 4.83 5.50
N ILE A 246 0.93 4.80 5.61
CA ILE A 246 1.75 3.61 5.33
C ILE A 246 1.32 2.44 6.24
N ALA A 247 1.21 2.70 7.55
CA ALA A 247 0.77 1.68 8.51
C ALA A 247 -0.69 1.28 8.29
N TRP A 248 -1.55 2.23 7.92
CA TRP A 248 -2.94 1.98 7.57
C TRP A 248 -3.09 1.10 6.31
N THR A 249 -2.34 1.37 5.25
CA THR A 249 -2.34 0.54 4.03
C THR A 249 -1.84 -0.86 4.31
N ALA A 250 -0.81 -1.00 5.16
CA ALA A 250 -0.38 -2.31 5.65
C ALA A 250 -1.54 -3.00 6.39
N TYR A 251 -2.20 -2.32 7.34
CA TYR A 251 -3.38 -2.84 8.05
C TYR A 251 -4.49 -3.34 7.11
N LEU A 252 -4.90 -2.53 6.13
CA LEU A 252 -5.92 -2.92 5.15
C LEU A 252 -5.50 -4.14 4.30
N SER A 253 -4.23 -4.19 3.89
CA SER A 253 -3.70 -5.35 3.16
C SER A 253 -3.73 -6.62 4.01
N MET A 254 -3.53 -6.47 5.33
CA MET A 254 -3.55 -7.58 6.27
C MET A 254 -4.97 -8.07 6.56
N SER A 255 -5.94 -7.17 6.71
CA SER A 255 -7.34 -7.51 6.98
C SER A 255 -8.02 -8.12 5.76
N ASN A 256 -7.73 -7.63 4.55
CA ASN A 256 -8.34 -8.18 3.34
C ASN A 256 -7.83 -9.59 3.02
N ALA A 257 -6.61 -9.94 3.46
CA ALA A 257 -6.02 -11.26 3.21
C ALA A 257 -6.50 -12.34 4.19
N SER A 258 -7.05 -11.97 5.35
CA SER A 258 -7.61 -12.94 6.32
C SER A 258 -8.95 -13.55 5.87
N ASP A 259 -9.61 -12.97 4.87
CA ASP A 259 -10.92 -13.41 4.37
C ASP A 259 -10.83 -14.37 3.16
N GLU A 260 -9.62 -14.71 2.67
CA GLU A 260 -9.47 -15.74 1.63
C GLU A 260 -9.65 -17.15 2.24
N PRO A 261 -10.71 -17.90 1.87
CA PRO A 261 -10.95 -19.23 2.42
C PRO A 261 -9.81 -20.18 2.04
N VAL A 262 -9.33 -20.91 3.04
CA VAL A 262 -8.39 -22.01 2.83
C VAL A 262 -9.12 -23.08 2.03
N VAL A 263 -8.77 -23.25 0.75
CA VAL A 263 -9.13 -24.46 0.01
C VAL A 263 -8.34 -25.60 0.66
N THR A 264 -8.90 -26.20 1.70
CA THR A 264 -8.44 -27.48 2.22
C THR A 264 -8.86 -28.52 1.19
N SER A 265 -7.88 -29.06 0.46
CA SER A 265 -8.06 -30.29 -0.31
C SER A 265 -8.25 -31.45 0.66
N ASN A 266 -9.43 -31.55 1.26
CA ASN A 266 -9.94 -32.80 1.80
C ASN A 266 -11.03 -33.26 0.84
N ASP A 267 -10.58 -33.74 -0.32
CA ASP A 267 -11.37 -34.66 -1.13
C ASP A 267 -10.56 -35.96 -1.22
N ASN A 268 -10.69 -36.76 -0.16
CA ASN A 268 -10.50 -38.20 -0.19
C ASN A 268 -11.80 -38.77 0.38
N SER A 269 -12.76 -38.91 -0.53
CA SER A 269 -13.72 -40.00 -0.77
C SER A 269 -14.05 -40.98 0.38
N PRO A 270 -15.24 -41.59 0.33
CA PRO A 270 -15.47 -42.67 -0.65
C PRO A 270 -16.37 -42.28 -1.82
#